data_AF-A0A380EGE6-F1
#
_entry.id   AF-A0A380EGE6-F1
#
_cell.length_a   1.000
_cell.length_b   1.000
_cell.length_c   1.000
_cell.angle_alpha   90.00
_cell.angle_beta   90.00
_cell.angle_gamma   90.00
#
_symmetry.space_group_name_H-M   'P 1'
#
loop_
_entity.id
_entity.type
_entity.pdbx_description
1 polymer ?
#
loop_
_entity_poly.entity_id
_entity_poly.type
_entity_poly.pdbx_seq_one_letter_code
_entity_poly.pdbx_strand_id
1 'polypeptide(L)'
;MICQDSFYITDEILLRTHTSPVQARTMESRHGQGPVKIICPGKVYRRDSDDATHSHQFTQIEGLVVDKNVKMSDLKGTLELLAKKLFGADREIRLRPSYFPFTEPSVEVDVSCLNVKEKVVMCVNTQDGLKF
;
A
#
# COMPACT_ATOMS: atom_id res chain seq x y z
N MET A 1 -15.54 -14.96 1.24
CA MET A 1 -15.20 -14.88 -0.20
C MET A 1 -13.80 -14.24 -0.36
N ILE A 2 -12.76 -14.83 0.24
CA ILE A 2 -11.34 -14.37 0.17
C ILE A 2 -10.41 -15.54 -0.28
N CYS A 3 -10.94 -16.77 -0.32
CA CYS A 3 -10.18 -17.98 -0.61
C CYS A 3 -9.83 -18.16 -2.10
N GLN A 4 -10.45 -17.39 -3.02
CA GLN A 4 -10.22 -17.57 -4.45
C GLN A 4 -8.97 -16.87 -4.99
N ASP A 5 -8.46 -15.83 -4.32
CA ASP A 5 -7.40 -14.97 -4.89
C ASP A 5 -5.99 -15.25 -4.33
N SER A 6 -5.88 -16.23 -3.42
CA SER A 6 -4.62 -16.57 -2.74
C SER A 6 -4.07 -17.94 -3.17
N PHE A 7 -2.74 -18.04 -3.28
CA PHE A 7 -2.06 -19.32 -3.49
C PHE A 7 -1.71 -19.96 -2.14
N TYR A 8 -2.33 -21.10 -1.83
CA TYR A 8 -2.06 -21.89 -0.64
C TYR A 8 -1.07 -23.01 -0.96
N ILE A 9 -0.06 -23.18 -0.10
CA ILE A 9 0.87 -24.32 -0.11
C ILE A 9 0.31 -25.42 0.80
N THR A 10 -0.24 -25.02 1.95
CA THR A 10 -1.02 -25.84 2.89
C THR A 10 -2.25 -25.03 3.33
N ASP A 11 -3.13 -25.60 4.17
CA ASP A 11 -4.31 -24.87 4.69
C ASP A 11 -3.95 -23.62 5.50
N GLU A 12 -2.73 -23.53 6.02
CA GLU A 12 -2.24 -22.42 6.86
C GLU A 12 -1.14 -21.57 6.19
N ILE A 13 -0.40 -22.16 5.24
CA ILE A 13 0.73 -21.51 4.59
C ILE A 13 0.32 -21.05 3.20
N LEU A 14 0.44 -19.75 2.94
CA LEU A 14 0.13 -19.13 1.66
C LEU A 14 1.26 -18.25 1.15
N LEU A 15 1.29 -18.03 -0.16
CA LEU A 15 2.11 -16.99 -0.77
C LEU A 15 1.45 -15.63 -0.53
N ARG A 16 2.23 -14.68 0.00
CA ARG A 16 1.73 -13.35 0.34
C ARG A 16 1.10 -12.64 -0.88
N THR A 17 -0.10 -12.10 -0.70
CA THR A 17 -0.85 -11.36 -1.73
C THR A 17 -0.53 -9.86 -1.75
N HIS A 18 0.14 -9.37 -0.71
CA HIS A 18 0.54 -7.99 -0.49
C HIS A 18 1.80 -7.95 0.41
N THR A 19 2.45 -6.79 0.51
CA THR A 19 3.65 -6.60 1.33
C THR A 19 3.34 -6.16 2.76
N SER A 20 2.09 -5.86 3.10
CA SER A 20 1.64 -5.48 4.46
C SER A 20 2.00 -6.48 5.58
N PRO A 21 2.19 -7.81 5.39
CA PRO A 21 2.68 -8.66 6.48
C PRO A 21 4.06 -8.25 6.98
N VAL A 22 4.89 -7.62 6.14
CA VAL A 22 6.18 -7.05 6.55
C VAL A 22 5.98 -5.88 7.51
N GLN A 23 4.95 -5.06 7.27
CA GLN A 23 4.58 -3.95 8.14
C GLN A 23 4.12 -4.47 9.51
N ALA A 24 3.21 -5.45 9.54
CA ALA A 24 2.72 -6.06 10.77
C ALA A 24 3.87 -6.66 11.61
N ARG A 25 4.75 -7.45 10.99
CA ARG A 25 5.94 -8.03 11.65
C ARG A 25 6.89 -6.95 12.17
N THR A 26 7.03 -5.84 11.44
CA THR A 26 7.86 -4.72 11.90
C THR A 26 7.26 -4.05 13.12
N MET A 27 5.94 -3.81 13.13
CA MET A 27 5.22 -3.26 14.28
C MET A 27 5.31 -4.18 15.51
N GLU A 28 5.14 -5.49 15.31
CA GLU A 28 5.28 -6.51 16.36
C GLU A 28 6.69 -6.54 16.95
N SER A 29 7.73 -6.56 16.10
CA SER A 29 9.13 -6.56 16.53
C SER A 29 9.54 -5.33 17.35
N ARG A 30 8.82 -4.22 17.16
CA ARG A 30 9.04 -2.97 17.88
C ARG A 30 8.17 -2.85 19.13
N HIS A 31 7.26 -3.80 19.38
CA HIS A 31 6.33 -3.77 20.52
C HIS A 31 5.58 -2.44 20.66
N GLY A 32 5.21 -1.82 19.53
CA GLY A 32 4.55 -0.51 19.51
C GLY A 32 5.42 0.66 19.99
N GLN A 33 6.73 0.49 20.08
CA GLN A 33 7.65 1.50 20.59
C GLN A 33 8.23 2.37 19.48
N GLY A 34 8.09 3.68 19.66
CA GLY A 34 8.70 4.70 18.81
C GLY A 34 8.06 4.82 17.42
N PRO A 35 8.52 5.80 16.62
CA PRO A 35 8.02 6.02 15.28
C PRO A 35 8.46 4.90 14.33
N VAL A 36 7.56 4.45 13.47
CA VAL A 36 7.83 3.48 12.41
C VAL A 36 7.73 4.17 11.06
N LYS A 37 8.82 4.14 10.28
CA LYS A 37 8.87 4.70 8.92
C LYS A 37 9.59 3.68 8.05
N ILE A 38 8.83 2.95 7.24
CA ILE A 38 9.37 1.84 6.43
C ILE A 38 8.77 1.84 5.03
N ILE A 39 9.57 1.34 4.08
CA ILE A 39 9.15 1.03 2.72
C ILE A 39 9.39 -0.46 2.51
N CYS A 40 8.39 -1.17 2.00
CA CYS A 40 8.37 -2.62 1.84
C CYS A 40 8.25 -2.98 0.35
N PRO A 41 9.35 -2.93 -0.43
CA PRO A 41 9.34 -3.45 -1.79
C PRO A 41 9.36 -4.99 -1.78
N GLY A 42 8.59 -5.63 -2.65
CA GLY A 42 8.68 -7.08 -2.78
C GLY A 42 7.77 -7.70 -3.83
N LYS A 43 8.10 -8.94 -4.20
CA LYS A 43 7.24 -9.80 -5.02
C LYS A 43 6.02 -10.24 -4.21
N VAL A 44 4.85 -10.18 -4.84
CA VAL A 44 3.56 -10.63 -4.32
C VAL A 44 2.89 -11.52 -5.36
N TYR A 45 1.98 -12.36 -4.90
CA TYR A 45 1.36 -13.39 -5.72
C TYR A 45 -0.16 -13.32 -5.60
N ARG A 46 -0.86 -13.33 -6.73
CA ARG A 46 -2.34 -13.36 -6.75
C ARG A 46 -2.81 -14.43 -7.71
N ARG A 47 -3.82 -15.17 -7.29
CA ARG A 47 -4.47 -16.19 -8.12
C ARG A 47 -5.49 -15.54 -9.07
N ASP A 48 -5.04 -14.51 -9.78
CA ASP A 48 -5.78 -13.93 -10.90
C ASP A 48 -5.61 -14.83 -12.12
N SER A 49 -6.51 -14.77 -13.12
CA SER A 49 -6.30 -15.54 -14.36
C SER A 49 -5.16 -14.90 -15.15
N ASP A 50 -4.17 -15.68 -15.61
CA ASP A 50 -3.07 -15.15 -16.42
C ASP A 50 -3.65 -14.58 -17.72
N ASP A 51 -3.64 -13.27 -17.84
CA ASP A 51 -4.10 -12.55 -19.02
C ASP A 51 -3.11 -11.43 -19.36
N ALA A 52 -3.33 -10.74 -20.47
CA ALA A 52 -2.41 -9.68 -20.93
C ALA A 52 -2.23 -8.51 -19.93
N THR A 53 -3.06 -8.42 -18.88
CA THR A 53 -3.08 -7.36 -17.88
C THR A 53 -2.82 -7.85 -16.45
N HIS A 54 -2.88 -9.15 -16.20
CA HIS A 54 -2.72 -9.77 -14.87
C HIS A 54 -1.68 -10.88 -14.93
N SER A 55 -0.56 -10.67 -14.24
CA SER A 55 0.43 -11.70 -13.97
C SER A 55 0.23 -12.25 -12.56
N HIS A 56 0.30 -13.57 -12.41
CA HIS A 56 0.24 -14.24 -11.11
C HIS A 56 1.31 -13.77 -10.12
N GLN A 57 2.42 -13.21 -10.63
CA GLN A 57 3.51 -12.64 -9.84
C GLN A 57 3.83 -11.22 -10.32
N PHE A 58 3.83 -10.26 -9.40
CA PHE A 58 4.24 -8.89 -9.68
C PHE A 58 4.97 -8.29 -8.48
N THR A 59 5.56 -7.10 -8.66
CA THR A 59 6.24 -6.38 -7.60
C THR A 59 5.36 -5.25 -7.10
N GLN A 60 5.17 -5.19 -5.78
CA GLN A 60 4.45 -4.12 -5.11
C GLN A 60 5.40 -3.43 -4.12
N ILE A 61 5.18 -2.14 -3.92
CA ILE A 61 5.84 -1.34 -2.89
C ILE A 61 4.73 -0.78 -2.01
N GLU A 62 4.82 -1.03 -0.70
CA GLU A 62 3.99 -0.33 0.28
C GLU A 62 4.86 0.50 1.23
N GLY A 63 4.26 1.54 1.81
CA GLY A 63 4.90 2.38 2.80
C GLY A 63 4.05 2.47 4.06
N LEU A 64 4.72 2.48 5.22
CA LEU A 64 4.07 2.69 6.51
C LEU A 64 4.79 3.81 7.27
N VAL A 65 4.00 4.78 7.74
CA VAL A 65 4.44 5.82 8.66
C VAL A 65 3.50 5.82 9.87
N VAL A 66 4.04 5.47 11.03
CA VAL A 66 3.37 5.52 12.34
C VAL A 66 4.19 6.45 13.22
N ASP A 67 3.60 7.55 13.64
CA ASP A 67 4.21 8.51 14.56
C ASP A 67 3.09 9.31 15.24
N LYS A 68 3.41 10.10 16.25
CA LYS A 68 2.43 10.98 16.89
C LYS A 68 2.07 12.15 15.97
N ASN A 69 0.77 12.47 15.87
CA ASN A 69 0.24 13.60 15.10
C ASN A 69 0.43 13.48 13.58
N VAL A 70 0.51 12.26 13.04
CA VAL A 70 0.52 12.05 11.59
C VAL A 70 -0.89 12.24 11.05
N LYS A 71 -1.04 13.13 10.06
CA LYS A 71 -2.33 13.50 9.50
C LYS A 71 -2.47 13.07 8.06
N MET A 72 -3.72 13.02 7.60
CA MET A 72 -4.04 12.77 6.19
C MET A 72 -3.40 13.79 5.23
N SER A 73 -3.16 15.03 5.70
CA SER A 73 -2.43 16.04 4.95
C SER A 73 -0.98 15.65 4.67
N ASP A 74 -0.32 14.96 5.61
CA ASP A 74 1.06 14.50 5.46
C ASP A 74 1.14 13.37 4.43
N LEU A 75 0.14 12.48 4.45
CA LEU A 75 -0.02 11.45 3.43
C LEU A 75 -0.21 12.08 2.04
N LYS A 76 -1.15 13.03 1.91
CA LYS A 76 -1.37 13.75 0.64
C LYS A 76 -0.08 14.39 0.13
N GLY A 77 0.64 15.13 0.98
CA GLY A 77 1.90 15.78 0.61
C GLY A 77 2.99 14.79 0.18
N THR A 78 3.10 13.67 0.88
CA THR A 78 4.05 12.60 0.54
C THR A 78 3.75 11.98 -0.83
N LEU A 79 2.49 11.67 -1.10
CA LEU A 79 2.05 11.12 -2.39
C LEU A 79 2.23 12.11 -3.54
N GLU A 80 1.96 13.40 -3.29
CA GLU A 80 2.15 14.45 -4.29
C GLU A 80 3.63 14.60 -4.64
N LEU A 81 4.50 14.63 -3.63
CA LEU A 81 5.95 14.68 -3.84
C LEU A 81 6.45 13.46 -4.60
N LEU A 82 5.96 12.27 -4.25
CA LEU A 82 6.31 11.04 -4.95
C LEU A 82 5.87 11.07 -6.42
N ALA A 83 4.62 11.45 -6.69
CA ALA A 83 4.10 11.56 -8.05
C ALA A 83 4.93 12.54 -8.89
N LYS A 84 5.30 13.68 -8.29
CA LYS A 84 6.16 14.68 -8.96
C LYS A 84 7.57 14.15 -9.23
N LYS A 85 8.14 13.38 -8.30
CA LYS A 85 9.48 12.78 -8.45
C LYS A 85 9.52 11.64 -9.46
N LEU A 86 8.46 10.84 -9.57
CA LEU A 86 8.38 9.71 -10.49
C LEU A 86 7.94 10.12 -11.90
N PHE A 87 6.94 11.01 -12.02
CA PHE A 87 6.27 11.29 -13.29
C PHE A 87 6.49 12.72 -13.83
N GLY A 88 7.18 13.59 -13.09
CA GLY A 88 7.52 14.96 -13.50
C GLY A 88 6.88 16.06 -12.64
N ALA A 89 7.44 17.27 -12.66
CA ALA A 89 7.07 18.34 -11.73
C ALA A 89 5.61 18.86 -11.88
N ASP A 90 5.04 18.76 -13.09
CA ASP A 90 3.71 19.29 -13.42
C ASP A 90 2.56 18.32 -13.07
N ARG A 91 2.84 17.28 -12.27
CA ARG A 91 1.88 16.24 -11.92
C ARG A 91 1.03 16.67 -10.74
N GLU A 92 -0.27 16.42 -10.87
CA GLU A 92 -1.27 16.66 -9.84
C GLU A 92 -1.83 15.31 -9.37
N ILE A 93 -2.19 15.24 -8.08
CA ILE A 93 -2.84 14.06 -7.51
C ILE A 93 -4.27 14.38 -7.08
N ARG A 94 -5.15 13.39 -7.21
CA ARG A 94 -6.51 13.42 -6.68
C ARG A 94 -6.72 12.24 -5.75
N LEU A 95 -7.14 12.52 -4.52
CA LEU A 95 -7.54 11.49 -3.56
C LEU A 95 -9.04 11.22 -3.71
N ARG A 96 -9.40 9.97 -3.97
CA ARG A 96 -10.80 9.50 -3.99
C ARG A 96 -11.05 8.64 -2.76
N PRO A 97 -12.16 8.83 -2.03
CA PRO A 97 -12.54 7.91 -0.98
C PRO A 97 -12.62 6.48 -1.52
N SER A 98 -12.07 5.54 -0.77
CA SER A 98 -12.16 4.10 -1.06
C SER A 98 -12.31 3.36 0.27
N TYR A 99 -12.22 2.04 0.27
CA TYR A 99 -12.28 1.21 1.47
C TYR A 99 -11.17 0.17 1.42
N PHE A 100 -10.28 0.19 2.41
CA PHE A 100 -9.38 -0.92 2.68
C PHE A 100 -9.54 -1.37 4.13
N PRO A 101 -9.62 -2.68 4.42
CA PRO A 101 -9.91 -3.18 5.77
C PRO A 101 -8.93 -2.76 6.87
N PHE A 102 -7.74 -2.29 6.51
CA PHE A 102 -6.64 -1.97 7.42
C PHE A 102 -6.40 -0.45 7.62
N THR A 103 -7.05 0.41 6.83
CA THR A 103 -6.97 1.89 6.91
C THR A 103 -8.32 2.51 7.28
N GLU A 104 -8.30 3.59 8.05
CA GLU A 104 -9.45 4.51 8.16
C GLU A 104 -8.94 5.93 8.47
N PRO A 105 -9.26 6.96 7.65
CA PRO A 105 -9.97 6.92 6.37
C PRO A 105 -9.14 6.29 5.24
N SER A 106 -9.83 5.72 4.25
CA SER A 106 -9.23 5.03 3.11
C SER A 106 -9.34 5.86 1.82
N VAL A 107 -8.26 5.96 1.04
CA VAL A 107 -8.26 6.69 -0.26
C VAL A 107 -7.52 5.95 -1.36
N GLU A 108 -8.01 6.12 -2.59
CA GLU A 108 -7.30 5.84 -3.83
C GLU A 108 -6.66 7.11 -4.38
N VAL A 109 -5.53 6.97 -5.06
CA VAL A 109 -4.78 8.08 -5.67
C VAL A 109 -4.86 7.98 -7.18
N ASP A 110 -5.38 9.04 -7.81
CA ASP A 110 -5.25 9.23 -9.25
C ASP A 110 -4.14 10.27 -9.51
N VAL A 111 -3.29 10.03 -10.51
CA VAL A 111 -2.21 10.95 -10.92
C VAL A 111 -2.52 11.51 -12.31
N SER A 112 -2.36 12.82 -12.50
CA SER A 112 -2.59 13.47 -13.78
C SER A 112 -1.55 13.03 -14.83
N CYS A 113 -2.02 12.63 -16.01
CA CYS A 113 -1.16 12.24 -17.12
C CYS A 113 -1.67 12.85 -18.43
N LEU A 114 -0.75 13.24 -19.31
CA LEU A 114 -1.10 13.79 -20.62
C LEU A 114 -1.52 12.70 -21.62
N ASN A 115 -1.16 11.41 -21.41
CA ASN A 115 -1.49 10.33 -22.35
C ASN A 115 -1.66 8.90 -21.79
N VAL A 116 -1.61 8.64 -20.46
CA VAL A 116 -1.82 7.28 -19.88
C VAL A 116 -2.44 7.37 -18.48
N LYS A 117 -3.60 6.75 -18.25
CA LYS A 117 -4.19 6.61 -16.89
C LYS A 117 -3.45 5.53 -16.10
N GLU A 118 -2.29 5.85 -15.54
CA GLU A 118 -1.64 4.95 -14.57
C GLU A 118 -2.28 5.14 -13.20
N LYS A 119 -2.90 4.07 -12.68
CA LYS A 119 -3.38 4.02 -11.29
C LYS A 119 -2.22 3.58 -10.40
N VAL A 120 -1.75 4.47 -9.54
CA VAL A 120 -0.82 4.11 -8.47
C VAL A 120 -1.64 3.90 -7.20
N VAL A 121 -1.93 2.64 -6.87
CA VAL A 121 -2.58 2.30 -5.61
C VAL A 121 -1.50 2.20 -4.53
N MET A 122 -1.30 3.29 -3.80
CA MET A 122 -0.52 3.29 -2.56
C MET A 122 -1.44 3.24 -1.36
N CYS A 123 -1.48 2.08 -0.71
CA CYS A 123 -2.04 1.97 0.63
C CYS A 123 -0.99 2.51 1.61
N VAL A 124 -1.24 3.70 2.14
CA VAL A 124 -0.45 4.22 3.26
C VAL A 124 -1.37 4.25 4.48
N ASN A 125 -1.04 3.43 5.46
CA ASN A 125 -1.69 3.43 6.76
C ASN A 125 -1.19 4.60 7.58
N THR A 126 -2.08 5.54 7.90
CA THR A 126 -1.88 6.49 9.01
C THR A 126 -2.63 5.95 10.22
N GLN A 127 -1.90 5.37 11.17
CA GLN A 127 -2.50 4.93 12.43
C GLN A 127 -1.96 5.78 13.58
N ASP A 128 -2.84 6.53 14.24
CA ASP A 128 -2.53 7.16 15.52
C ASP A 128 -2.63 6.09 16.62
N GLY A 129 -1.49 5.70 17.19
CA GLY A 129 -1.42 5.14 18.53
C GLY A 129 -2.21 3.86 18.83
N LEU A 130 -2.41 2.96 17.86
CA LEU A 130 -2.94 1.62 18.15
C LEU A 130 -1.85 0.80 18.86
N LYS A 131 -2.08 0.52 20.15
CA LYS A 131 -1.40 -0.54 20.88
C LYS A 131 -1.78 -1.87 20.24
N PHE A 132 -0.80 -2.57 19.68
CA PHE A 132 -0.86 -4.02 19.49
C PHE A 132 -0.72 -4.71 20.84
#